data_AF-A0A0Q6VQS0-F1
#
_entry.id   AF-A0A0Q6VQS0-F1
#
_cell.length_a   1.000
_cell.length_b   1.000
_cell.length_c   1.000
_cell.angle_alpha   90.00
_cell.angle_beta   90.00
_cell.angle_gamma   90.00
#
_symmetry.space_group_name_H-M   'P 1'
#
loop_
_entity.id
_entity.type
_entity.pdbx_description
1 polymer ?
#
loop_
_entity_poly.entity_id
_entity_poly.type
_entity_poly.pdbx_seq_one_letter_code
_entity_poly.pdbx_strand_id
1 'polypeptide(L)' 'MERYRDLSGTSGVTAYAIRADAIDVQFAGGAVYTYTVASAGRTHVRRMQRLARSGSGLSTYIAQHVRGAYAARHEPYGHS' A
#
# COMPACT_ATOMS: atom_id res chain seq x y z
N MET A 1 1.43 -4.49 10.84
CA MET A 1 0.71 -4.50 9.54
C MET A 1 -0.34 -5.59 9.59
N GLU A 2 -1.48 -5.38 8.96
CA GLU A 2 -2.55 -6.35 8.79
C GLU A 2 -2.35 -7.11 7.47
N ARG A 3 -2.57 -8.44 7.48
CA ARG A 3 -2.37 -9.27 6.30
C ARG A 3 -3.45 -8.95 5.28
N TYR A 4 -3.05 -8.65 4.05
CA TYR A 4 -4.00 -8.36 2.99
C TYR A 4 -4.77 -9.64 2.66
N ARG A 5 -6.11 -9.61 2.77
CA ARG A 5 -6.97 -10.67 2.27
C ARG A 5 -6.93 -10.58 0.77
N ASP A 6 -5.96 -11.23 0.14
CA ASP A 6 -5.88 -11.31 -1.31
C ASP A 6 -7.00 -12.22 -1.83
N LEU A 7 -8.20 -11.66 -1.97
CA LEU A 7 -9.40 -12.39 -2.39
C LEU A 7 -9.32 -12.86 -3.85
N SER A 8 -8.41 -12.31 -4.66
CA SER A 8 -8.21 -12.67 -6.06
C SER A 8 -6.97 -13.54 -6.33
N GLY A 9 -6.08 -13.76 -5.36
CA GLY A 9 -4.85 -14.55 -5.59
C GLY A 9 -3.82 -13.88 -6.51
N THR A 10 -4.07 -12.64 -6.96
CA THR A 10 -3.26 -11.92 -7.96
C THR A 10 -2.80 -10.55 -7.48
N SER A 11 -3.20 -10.11 -6.28
CA SER A 11 -2.78 -8.80 -5.80
C SER A 11 -1.32 -8.87 -5.40
N GLY A 12 -0.48 -8.04 -6.01
CA GLY A 12 0.92 -7.89 -5.59
C GLY A 12 1.10 -7.33 -4.17
N VAL A 13 0.03 -7.11 -3.40
CA VAL A 13 0.04 -6.59 -2.03
C VAL A 13 -0.16 -7.74 -1.04
N THR A 14 0.72 -7.84 -0.05
CA THR A 14 0.74 -8.92 0.96
C THR A 14 0.27 -8.46 2.34
N ALA A 15 0.54 -7.20 2.69
CA ALA A 15 0.12 -6.61 3.95
C ALA A 15 -0.07 -5.10 3.82
N TYR A 16 -0.78 -4.50 4.77
CA TYR A 16 -0.98 -3.06 4.82
C TYR A 16 -1.08 -2.56 6.26
N ALA A 17 -0.85 -1.27 6.50
CA ALA A 17 -1.13 -0.63 7.78
C ALA A 17 -1.80 0.72 7.56
N ILE A 18 -2.97 0.91 8.16
CA ILE A 18 -3.73 2.16 8.06
C ILE A 18 -3.32 3.07 9.22
N ARG A 19 -2.98 4.32 8.91
CA ARG A 19 -2.73 5.40 9.87
C ARG A 19 -3.67 6.57 9.58
N ALA A 20 -3.73 7.57 10.46
CA ALA A 20 -4.64 8.72 10.29
C ALA A 20 -4.38 9.48 8.97
N ASP A 21 -3.12 9.79 8.68
CA ASP A 21 -2.69 10.55 7.49
C ASP A 21 -1.75 9.75 6.57
N ALA A 22 -1.72 8.42 6.71
CA ALA A 22 -0.89 7.57 5.88
C ALA A 22 -1.45 6.16 5.71
N ILE A 23 -0.89 5.43 4.75
CA ILE A 23 -1.03 4.00 4.60
C ILE A 23 0.32 3.39 4.21
N ASP A 24 0.72 2.36 4.93
CA ASP A 24 1.86 1.53 4.55
C ASP A 24 1.35 0.33 3.77
N VAL A 25 1.99 0.00 2.65
CA VAL A 25 1.60 -1.11 1.79
C VAL A 25 2.82 -1.97 1.54
N GLN A 26 2.75 -3.22 1.95
CA GLN A 26 3.78 -4.22 1.68
C GLN A 26 3.42 -4.98 0.40
N PHE A 27 4.36 -5.07 -0.52
CA PHE A 27 4.21 -5.84 -1.74
C PHE A 27 4.86 -7.23 -1.62
N ALA A 28 4.57 -8.11 -2.59
CA ALA A 28 5.06 -9.48 -2.64
C ALA A 28 6.61 -9.59 -2.58
N GLY A 29 7.33 -8.56 -3.04
CA GLY A 29 8.79 -8.46 -2.90
C GLY A 29 9.29 -8.10 -1.50
N GLY A 30 8.40 -8.02 -0.50
CA GLY A 30 8.71 -7.66 0.89
C GLY A 30 8.89 -6.16 1.13
N ALA A 31 9.11 -5.36 0.08
CA ALA A 31 9.22 -3.91 0.17
C ALA A 31 7.92 -3.26 0.65
N VAL A 32 8.07 -2.28 1.53
CA VAL A 32 6.98 -1.50 2.13
C VAL A 32 7.03 -0.09 1.55
N TYR A 33 5.90 0.37 1.03
CA TYR A 33 5.74 1.71 0.50
C TYR A 33 4.81 2.50 1.41
N THR A 34 5.28 3.64 1.89
CA THR A 34 4.51 4.55 2.73
C THR A 34 3.90 5.64 1.88
N TYR A 35 2.59 5.75 1.86
CA TYR A 35 1.86 6.83 1.20
C TYR A 35 1.26 7.75 2.25
N THR A 36 1.61 9.03 2.22
CA THR A 36 1.08 10.03 3.16
C THR A 36 0.13 10.99 2.45
N VAL A 37 -0.67 11.70 3.24
CA VAL A 37 -1.51 12.80 2.72
C VAL A 37 -0.65 13.86 2.01
N ALA A 38 0.58 14.09 2.48
CA ALA A 38 1.50 15.04 1.88
C ALA A 38 2.08 14.55 0.54
N SER A 39 2.34 13.25 0.38
CA SER A 39 2.93 12.70 -0.85
C SER A 39 1.89 12.38 -1.93
N ALA A 40 0.81 11.70 -1.54
CA ALA A 40 -0.20 11.16 -2.45
C ALA A 40 -1.52 11.94 -2.41
N GLY A 41 -1.73 12.84 -1.45
CA GLY A 41 -2.98 13.55 -1.27
C GLY A 41 -4.02 12.78 -0.45
N ARG A 42 -4.84 13.53 0.31
CA ARG A 42 -5.86 12.97 1.23
C ARG A 42 -6.87 12.07 0.54
N THR A 43 -7.30 12.44 -0.66
CA THR A 43 -8.27 11.66 -1.46
C THR A 43 -7.74 10.28 -1.79
N HIS A 44 -6.49 10.19 -2.24
CA HIS A 44 -5.86 8.92 -2.59
C HIS A 44 -5.61 8.06 -1.36
N VAL A 45 -5.08 8.65 -0.27
CA VAL A 45 -4.85 7.92 0.99
C VAL A 45 -6.14 7.31 1.52
N ARG A 46 -7.24 8.08 1.60
CA ARG A 46 -8.54 7.55 2.05
C ARG A 46 -9.09 6.47 1.13
N ARG A 47 -8.90 6.60 -0.19
CA ARG A 47 -9.34 5.56 -1.14
C ARG A 47 -8.51 4.29 -1.00
N MET A 48 -7.19 4.40 -0.86
CA MET A 48 -6.30 3.26 -0.58
C MET A 48 -6.70 2.54 0.71
N GLN A 49 -6.95 3.27 1.80
CA GLN A 49 -7.40 2.70 3.08
C GLN A 49 -8.72 1.91 2.93
N ARG A 50 -9.66 2.42 2.12
CA ARG A 50 -10.93 1.72 1.85
C ARG A 50 -10.72 0.43 1.06
N LEU A 51 -9.89 0.47 0.00
CA LEU A 51 -9.55 -0.70 -0.81
C LEU A 51 -8.79 -1.75 0.02
N ALA A 52 -7.89 -1.29 0.89
CA ALA A 52 -7.14 -2.12 1.82
C ALA A 52 -8.06 -2.95 2.73
N ARG A 53 -9.04 -2.29 3.36
CA ARG A 53 -10.06 -2.95 4.18
C ARG A 53 -10.96 -3.89 3.39
N SER A 54 -11.22 -3.56 2.13
CA SER A 54 -12.04 -4.40 1.24
C SER A 54 -11.30 -5.66 0.76
N GLY A 55 -9.95 -5.69 0.85
CA GLY A 55 -9.14 -6.81 0.35
C GLY A 55 -9.14 -6.95 -1.18
N SER A 56 -9.52 -5.92 -1.93
CA SER A 56 -9.54 -5.98 -3.39
C SER A 56 -9.25 -4.62 -4.05
N GLY A 57 -8.53 -4.63 -5.18
CA GLY A 57 -8.28 -3.47 -6.02
C GLY A 57 -7.22 -2.48 -5.55
N LEU A 58 -6.57 -2.70 -4.39
CA LEU A 58 -5.54 -1.79 -3.88
C LEU A 58 -4.32 -1.68 -4.80
N SER A 59 -3.76 -2.80 -5.24
CA SER A 59 -2.58 -2.85 -6.13
C SER A 59 -2.83 -2.10 -7.44
N THR A 60 -3.97 -2.37 -8.07
CA THR A 60 -4.42 -1.77 -9.33
C THR A 60 -4.65 -0.27 -9.19
N TYR A 61 -5.22 0.18 -8.07
CA TYR A 61 -5.39 1.61 -7.80
C TYR A 61 -4.05 2.33 -7.60
N ILE A 62 -3.12 1.72 -6.87
CA ILE A 62 -1.79 2.27 -6.66
C ILE A 62 -1.06 2.43 -7.99
N ALA A 63 -1.06 1.39 -8.83
CA ALA A 63 -0.38 1.41 -10.12
C ALA A 63 -0.91 2.49 -11.08
N GLN A 64 -2.22 2.75 -11.05
CA GLN A 64 -2.86 3.72 -11.95
C GLN A 64 -2.79 5.17 -11.46
N HIS A 65 -2.89 5.41 -10.15
CA HIS A 65 -3.07 6.77 -9.62
C HIS A 65 -1.87 7.30 -8.83
N VAL A 66 -1.12 6.46 -8.12
CA VAL A 66 -0.12 6.91 -7.13
C VAL A 66 1.19 6.13 -7.18
N ARG A 67 1.51 5.50 -8.31
CA ARG A 67 2.69 4.63 -8.48
C ARG A 67 4.00 5.26 -7.99
N GLY A 68 4.19 6.56 -8.21
CA GLY A 68 5.38 7.32 -7.80
C GLY A 68 5.16 8.28 -6.62
N ALA A 69 3.96 8.33 -6.02
CA ALA A 69 3.60 9.31 -5.01
C ALA A 69 3.81 8.80 -3.57
N TYR A 70 4.74 7.86 -3.38
CA TYR A 70 5.10 7.35 -2.06
C TYR A 70 6.07 8.32 -1.37
N ALA A 71 5.92 8.49 -0.06
CA ALA A 71 6.81 9.32 0.76
C ALA A 71 8.11 8.59 1.08
N ALA A 72 8.04 7.28 1.31
CA ALA A 72 9.19 6.44 1.65
C ALA A 72 9.00 5.02 1.14
N ARG A 73 10.12 4.38 0.79
CA ARG A 73 10.20 2.95 0.50
C ARG A 73 11.15 2.32 1.51
N HIS A 74 10.67 1.34 2.24
CA HIS A 74 11.48 0.50 3.12
C HIS A 74 11.63 -0.87 2.47
N GLU A 75 12.85 -1.21 2.09
CA GLU A 75 13.17 -2.57 1.64
C GLU A 75 13.33 -3.46 2.87
N PRO A 76 12.90 -4.74 2.81
CA PRO A 76 13.26 -5.69 3.85
C PRO A 76 14.78 -5.77 3.87
N TYR A 77 15.39 -5.69 5.04
CA TYR A 77 16.84 -5.74 5.21
C TYR A 77 17.43 -6.85 4.33
N GLY A 78 18.16 -6.44 3.30
CA GLY A 78 18.86 -7.35 2.41
C GLY A 78 19.84 -8.17 3.25
N HIS A 79 19.71 -9.49 3.14
CA HIS A 79 20.65 -10.44 3.67
C HIS A 79 22.06 -10.05 3.20
N SER A 80 22.98 -9.90 4.17
CA SER A 80 24.42 -9.78 3.96
C SER A 80 24.97 -11.02 3.24
#